data_AF-A0A9P7D5W2-F1
#
_entry.id   AF-A0A9P7D5W2-F1
#
_cell.length_a   1.000
_cell.length_b   1.000
_cell.length_c   1.000
_cell.angle_alpha   90.00
_cell.angle_beta   90.00
_cell.angle_gamma   90.00
#
_symmetry.space_group_name_H-M   'P 1'
#
loop_
_entity.id
_entity.type
_entity.pdbx_description
1 polymer ?
#
loop_
_entity_poly.entity_id
_entity_poly.type
_entity_poly.pdbx_seq_one_letter_code
_entity_poly.pdbx_strand_id
1 'polypeptide(L)'
;MTPHYSPYGKSTTEEAAKHIAAFIAIRNGLKITWIFAAEVYDQNAMLTAVGIKNFASLVHVIAGNGLTDFYTILTACVDTQCTGAAVFLVQSISSCIRAKQALPRCQKWLTESCINPFDTTNFQAASRFCETEILNAFFSAGKNPYNISKDCDEGTMCYSVTKYISSFLDRPSLREKLSVGPSVPGDFSFWSDTVRQAFVLTVDECHAPPMLTSLHFLSAAYAH
;
A
#
# COMPACT_ATOMS: atom_id res chain seq x y z
N MET A 1 29.42 12.91 12.79
CA MET A 1 28.34 12.25 12.00
C MET A 1 27.34 11.69 12.98
N THR A 2 26.30 12.47 13.28
CA THR A 2 25.19 12.03 14.13
C THR A 2 24.29 11.11 13.31
N PRO A 3 23.93 9.92 13.81
CA PRO A 3 22.96 9.07 13.12
C PRO A 3 21.59 9.74 13.20
N HIS A 4 21.02 10.07 12.05
CA HIS A 4 19.60 10.43 11.95
C HIS A 4 18.77 9.18 12.27
N TYR A 5 18.46 8.97 13.55
CA TYR A 5 17.38 8.09 13.94
C TYR A 5 16.06 8.72 13.46
N SER A 6 15.31 8.00 12.63
CA SER A 6 13.90 8.32 12.38
C SER A 6 13.20 8.37 13.74
N PRO A 7 12.47 9.44 14.09
CA PRO A 7 11.70 9.49 15.33
C PRO A 7 10.55 8.46 15.38
N TYR A 8 10.36 7.69 14.31
CA TYR A 8 9.34 6.66 14.14
C TYR A 8 9.99 5.32 13.79
N GLY A 9 10.25 4.48 14.78
CA GLY A 9 10.54 3.03 14.68
C GLY A 9 11.25 2.50 13.42
N LYS A 10 10.97 1.24 13.07
CA LYS A 10 11.26 0.72 11.72
C LYS A 10 10.13 1.16 10.78
N SER A 11 10.42 1.45 9.51
CA SER A 11 9.40 1.81 8.52
C SER A 11 8.70 0.58 7.96
N THR A 12 7.82 -0.02 8.75
CA THR A 12 7.00 -1.18 8.37
C THR A 12 5.52 -0.90 8.58
N THR A 13 4.66 -1.64 7.91
CA THR A 13 3.21 -1.53 8.10
C THR A 13 2.80 -1.88 9.54
N GLU A 14 3.51 -2.78 10.22
CA GLU A 14 3.29 -3.09 11.65
C GLU A 14 3.54 -1.90 12.57
N GLU A 15 4.65 -1.18 12.39
CA GLU A 15 4.95 0.00 13.21
C GLU A 15 3.99 1.16 12.92
N ALA A 16 3.60 1.32 11.65
CA ALA A 16 2.55 2.28 11.27
C ALA A 16 1.19 1.93 11.93
N ALA A 17 0.86 0.64 12.03
CA ALA A 17 -0.36 0.15 12.67
C ALA A 17 -0.41 0.58 14.14
N LYS A 18 0.69 0.40 14.89
CA LYS A 18 0.80 0.79 16.31
C LYS A 18 0.54 2.27 16.50
N HIS A 19 1.14 3.12 15.67
CA HIS A 19 0.93 4.57 15.73
C HIS A 19 -0.52 4.96 15.42
N ILE A 20 -1.14 4.30 14.45
CA ILE A 20 -2.54 4.56 14.07
C ILE A 20 -3.49 4.08 15.15
N ALA A 21 -3.26 2.92 15.74
CA ALA A 21 -4.08 2.41 16.83
C ALA A 21 -3.98 3.31 18.08
N ALA A 22 -2.77 3.80 18.39
CA ALA A 22 -2.58 4.83 19.43
C ALA A 22 -3.33 6.13 19.10
N PHE A 23 -3.36 6.56 17.85
CA PHE A 23 -4.13 7.73 17.42
C PHE A 23 -5.65 7.51 17.50
N ILE A 24 -6.15 6.34 17.10
CA ILE A 24 -7.57 5.97 17.17
C ILE A 24 -8.05 5.87 18.61
N ALA A 25 -7.22 5.38 19.54
CA ALA A 25 -7.53 5.41 20.96
C ALA A 25 -7.83 6.84 21.47
N ILE A 26 -7.34 7.87 20.76
CA ILE A 26 -7.55 9.30 21.07
C ILE A 26 -8.66 9.93 20.19
N ARG A 27 -9.07 9.31 19.06
CA ARG A 27 -9.99 9.89 18.05
C ARG A 27 -10.94 8.84 17.44
N ASN A 28 -12.24 9.15 17.38
CA ASN A 28 -13.25 8.25 16.82
C ASN A 28 -13.22 8.16 15.29
N GLY A 29 -13.01 6.93 14.77
CA GLY A 29 -13.37 6.50 13.41
C GLY A 29 -12.26 6.60 12.36
N LEU A 30 -11.88 5.47 11.76
CA LEU A 30 -10.99 5.41 10.60
C LEU A 30 -11.25 4.15 9.75
N LYS A 31 -11.06 4.24 8.42
CA LYS A 31 -10.99 3.08 7.50
C LYS A 31 -9.53 2.64 7.39
N ILE A 32 -9.26 1.37 7.59
CA ILE A 32 -7.90 0.87 7.85
C ILE A 32 -7.61 -0.42 7.08
N THR A 33 -6.32 -0.69 6.83
CA THR A 33 -5.86 -1.94 6.20
C THR A 33 -5.90 -3.10 7.20
N TRP A 34 -5.70 -4.34 6.72
CA TRP A 34 -5.83 -5.55 7.55
C TRP A 34 -4.94 -5.57 8.79
N ILE A 35 -3.68 -5.14 8.66
CA ILE A 35 -2.72 -5.10 9.79
C ILE A 35 -3.16 -4.05 10.83
N PHE A 36 -3.70 -2.92 10.38
CA PHE A 36 -4.18 -1.87 11.29
C PHE A 36 -5.44 -2.34 12.02
N ALA A 37 -6.31 -3.08 11.33
CA ALA A 37 -7.49 -3.67 11.95
C ALA A 37 -7.14 -4.71 13.02
N ALA A 38 -6.16 -5.57 12.73
CA ALA A 38 -5.65 -6.52 13.71
C ALA A 38 -5.10 -5.81 14.95
N GLU A 39 -4.26 -4.79 14.76
CA GLU A 39 -3.70 -4.00 15.87
C GLU A 39 -4.78 -3.30 16.70
N VAL A 40 -5.76 -2.65 16.06
CA VAL A 40 -6.88 -2.00 16.77
C VAL A 40 -7.72 -3.02 17.54
N TYR A 41 -7.96 -4.20 16.97
CA TYR A 41 -8.69 -5.27 17.63
C TYR A 41 -7.96 -5.78 18.88
N ASP A 42 -6.65 -6.01 18.76
CA ASP A 42 -5.81 -6.45 19.89
C ASP A 42 -5.76 -5.37 20.98
N GLN A 43 -5.62 -4.10 20.61
CA GLN A 43 -5.65 -2.98 21.57
C GLN A 43 -7.01 -2.83 22.26
N ASN A 44 -8.12 -3.00 21.56
CA ASN A 44 -9.46 -2.97 22.15
C ASN A 44 -9.63 -4.03 23.26
N ALA A 45 -9.05 -5.23 23.06
CA ALA A 45 -9.05 -6.28 24.09
C ALA A 45 -8.24 -5.85 25.32
N MET A 46 -7.07 -5.25 25.13
CA MET A 46 -6.24 -4.75 26.24
C MET A 46 -6.93 -3.62 27.01
N LEU A 47 -7.53 -2.66 26.32
CA LEU A 47 -8.28 -1.54 26.93
C LEU A 47 -9.44 -2.06 27.79
N THR A 48 -10.15 -3.08 27.29
CA THR A 48 -11.23 -3.75 28.02
C THR A 48 -10.70 -4.42 29.29
N ALA A 49 -9.56 -5.12 29.21
CA ALA A 49 -8.96 -5.82 30.35
C ALA A 49 -8.53 -4.87 31.47
N VAL A 50 -8.08 -3.66 31.14
CA VAL A 50 -7.74 -2.61 32.13
C VAL A 50 -8.93 -1.74 32.53
N GLY A 51 -10.15 -2.09 32.11
CA GLY A 51 -11.39 -1.43 32.52
C GLY A 51 -11.69 -0.10 31.82
N ILE A 52 -10.97 0.24 30.74
CA ILE A 52 -11.29 1.39 29.90
C ILE A 52 -12.45 0.99 29.00
N LYS A 53 -13.59 1.71 29.08
CA LYS A 53 -14.82 1.35 28.36
C LYS A 53 -15.23 2.37 27.27
N ASN A 54 -14.57 3.54 27.24
CA ASN A 54 -14.87 4.62 26.30
C ASN A 54 -13.79 4.68 25.20
N PHE A 55 -13.75 3.67 24.34
CA PHE A 55 -12.85 3.62 23.19
C PHE A 55 -13.61 3.27 21.90
N ALA A 56 -13.03 3.58 20.74
CA ALA A 56 -13.62 3.27 19.45
C ALA A 56 -13.50 1.77 19.14
N SER A 57 -14.59 1.03 19.29
CA SER A 57 -14.61 -0.39 18.92
C SER A 57 -14.55 -0.59 17.41
N LEU A 58 -13.73 -1.56 16.97
CA LEU A 58 -13.67 -1.96 15.57
C LEU A 58 -14.90 -2.82 15.24
N VAL A 59 -15.68 -2.41 14.25
CA VAL A 59 -16.90 -3.12 13.83
C VAL A 59 -16.71 -3.83 12.49
N HIS A 60 -16.17 -3.14 11.48
CA HIS A 60 -15.94 -3.69 10.14
C HIS A 60 -14.67 -3.11 9.50
N VAL A 61 -14.13 -3.86 8.55
CA VAL A 61 -13.03 -3.43 7.67
C VAL A 61 -13.56 -3.36 6.25
N ILE A 62 -13.31 -2.25 5.56
CA ILE A 62 -13.65 -2.07 4.14
C ILE A 62 -12.35 -1.82 3.39
N ALA A 63 -11.96 -2.79 2.55
CA ALA A 63 -10.80 -2.68 1.66
C ALA A 63 -11.28 -2.53 0.22
N GLY A 64 -10.88 -1.44 -0.45
CA GLY A 64 -11.11 -1.22 -1.87
C GLY A 64 -9.80 -1.19 -2.62
N ASN A 65 -9.70 -1.94 -3.72
CA ASN A 65 -8.55 -1.96 -4.65
C ASN A 65 -7.18 -2.04 -3.97
N GLY A 66 -7.08 -2.77 -2.85
CA GLY A 66 -5.85 -2.88 -2.07
C GLY A 66 -4.91 -3.95 -2.61
N LEU A 67 -3.60 -3.70 -2.49
CA LEU A 67 -2.56 -4.69 -2.72
C LEU A 67 -2.38 -5.52 -1.43
N THR A 68 -2.98 -6.70 -1.38
CA THR A 68 -2.94 -7.59 -0.19
C THR A 68 -2.02 -8.78 -0.38
N ASP A 69 -1.82 -9.20 -1.62
CA ASP A 69 -1.00 -10.33 -2.01
C ASP A 69 -0.24 -9.96 -3.29
N PHE A 70 1.05 -9.66 -3.12
CA PHE A 70 1.92 -9.26 -4.22
C PHE A 70 2.19 -10.40 -5.22
N TYR A 71 2.02 -11.66 -4.82
CA TYR A 71 2.32 -12.80 -5.70
C TYR A 71 1.19 -13.04 -6.70
N THR A 72 -0.05 -12.97 -6.24
CA THR A 72 -1.23 -13.20 -7.09
C THR A 72 -1.60 -11.96 -7.91
N ILE A 73 -1.27 -10.75 -7.44
CA ILE A 73 -1.53 -9.53 -8.22
C ILE A 73 -0.83 -9.55 -9.58
N LEU A 74 0.36 -10.15 -9.68
CA LEU A 74 1.10 -10.20 -10.95
C LEU A 74 0.36 -10.99 -12.02
N THR A 75 -0.30 -12.10 -11.66
CA THR A 75 -1.19 -12.82 -12.58
C THR A 75 -2.34 -11.93 -13.02
N ALA A 76 -3.01 -11.26 -12.07
CA ALA A 76 -4.13 -10.37 -12.37
C ALA A 76 -3.70 -9.20 -13.27
N CYS A 77 -2.49 -8.66 -13.07
CA CYS A 77 -1.90 -7.62 -13.92
C CYS A 77 -1.69 -8.12 -15.35
N VAL A 78 -1.14 -9.33 -15.53
CA VAL A 78 -0.98 -9.91 -16.88
C VAL A 78 -2.33 -10.12 -17.53
N ASP A 79 -3.29 -10.71 -16.83
CA ASP A 79 -4.61 -10.99 -17.38
C ASP A 79 -5.36 -9.70 -17.74
N THR A 80 -5.35 -8.70 -16.86
CA THR A 80 -6.00 -7.39 -17.10
C THR A 80 -5.44 -6.69 -18.33
N GLN A 81 -4.13 -6.80 -18.55
CA GLN A 81 -3.45 -6.14 -19.67
C GLN A 81 -3.62 -6.88 -21.00
N CYS A 82 -3.64 -8.21 -20.93
CA CYS A 82 -3.53 -9.12 -22.06
C CYS A 82 -4.83 -9.81 -22.44
N THR A 83 -5.89 -9.55 -21.69
CA THR A 83 -7.24 -10.01 -22.00
C THR A 83 -8.15 -8.80 -22.02
N GLY A 84 -9.18 -8.83 -22.87
CA GLY A 84 -10.26 -7.85 -22.82
C GLY A 84 -11.18 -8.04 -21.60
N ALA A 85 -10.78 -8.80 -20.58
CA ALA A 85 -11.65 -9.18 -19.46
C ALA A 85 -11.97 -8.00 -18.53
N ALA A 86 -11.10 -6.98 -18.46
CA ALA A 86 -11.35 -5.79 -17.67
C ALA A 86 -12.12 -4.71 -18.45
N VAL A 87 -11.58 -4.27 -19.59
CA VAL A 87 -12.23 -3.26 -20.46
C VAL A 87 -11.94 -3.54 -21.92
N PHE A 88 -10.67 -3.47 -22.33
CA PHE A 88 -10.19 -3.75 -23.67
C PHE A 88 -8.73 -4.23 -23.60
N LEU A 89 -8.26 -4.86 -24.67
CA LEU A 89 -6.86 -5.27 -24.77
C LEU A 89 -5.95 -4.02 -24.83
N VAL A 90 -5.08 -3.86 -23.83
CA VAL A 90 -4.18 -2.70 -23.72
C VAL A 90 -2.82 -2.98 -24.37
N GLN A 91 -2.37 -4.23 -24.32
CA GLN A 91 -1.04 -4.62 -24.73
C GLN A 91 -0.98 -5.23 -26.13
N SER A 92 0.18 -5.10 -26.78
CA SER A 92 0.47 -5.85 -27.99
C SER A 92 0.61 -7.34 -27.70
N ILE A 93 0.39 -8.17 -28.72
CA ILE A 93 0.53 -9.63 -28.61
C ILE A 93 1.94 -10.00 -28.12
N SER A 94 2.98 -9.33 -28.63
CA SER A 94 4.38 -9.60 -28.23
C SER A 94 4.65 -9.26 -26.77
N SER A 95 4.16 -8.12 -26.27
CA SER A 95 4.25 -7.75 -24.85
C SER A 95 3.56 -8.79 -23.97
N CYS A 96 2.39 -9.28 -24.40
CA CYS A 96 1.65 -10.29 -23.65
C CYS A 96 2.32 -11.66 -23.61
N ILE A 97 2.91 -12.09 -24.72
CA ILE A 97 3.70 -13.34 -24.74
C ILE A 97 4.87 -13.22 -23.78
N ARG A 98 5.60 -12.09 -23.82
CA ARG A 98 6.74 -11.85 -22.92
C ARG A 98 6.33 -11.86 -21.46
N ALA A 99 5.29 -11.12 -21.09
CA ALA A 99 4.81 -11.07 -19.71
C ALA A 99 4.33 -12.45 -19.21
N LYS A 100 3.59 -13.21 -20.03
CA LYS A 100 3.16 -14.58 -19.71
C LYS A 100 4.32 -15.55 -19.54
N GLN A 101 5.39 -15.42 -20.32
CA GLN A 101 6.60 -16.23 -20.17
C GLN A 101 7.40 -15.89 -18.90
N ALA A 102 7.42 -14.61 -18.51
CA ALA A 102 8.13 -14.15 -17.32
C ALA A 102 7.37 -14.45 -16.01
N LEU A 103 6.04 -14.50 -16.06
CA LEU A 103 5.18 -14.63 -14.87
C LEU A 103 5.54 -15.83 -13.96
N PRO A 104 5.74 -17.08 -14.46
CA PRO A 104 6.09 -18.20 -13.59
C PRO A 104 7.44 -18.01 -12.88
N ARG A 105 8.42 -17.42 -13.58
CA ARG A 105 9.73 -17.10 -12.99
C ARG A 105 9.59 -16.03 -11.91
N CYS A 106 8.76 -15.03 -12.16
CA CYS A 106 8.46 -13.97 -11.20
C CYS A 106 7.88 -14.50 -9.90
N GLN A 107 6.79 -15.26 -10.00
CA GLN A 107 6.12 -15.81 -8.83
C GLN A 107 7.05 -16.72 -8.02
N LYS A 108 7.79 -17.60 -8.72
CA LYS A 108 8.77 -18.47 -8.08
C LYS A 108 9.85 -17.68 -7.35
N TRP A 109 10.50 -16.73 -8.04
CA TRP A 109 11.63 -16.01 -7.46
C TRP A 109 11.20 -15.12 -6.30
N LEU A 110 10.07 -14.41 -6.41
CA LEU A 110 9.52 -13.63 -5.30
C LEU A 110 9.22 -14.52 -4.09
N THR A 111 8.59 -15.68 -4.31
CA THR A 111 8.26 -16.64 -3.25
C THR A 111 9.51 -17.13 -2.52
N GLU A 112 10.53 -17.54 -3.27
CA GLU A 112 11.81 -18.06 -2.74
C GLU A 112 12.62 -16.98 -2.02
N SER A 113 12.44 -15.69 -2.38
CA SER A 113 13.16 -14.58 -1.77
C SER A 113 12.50 -14.04 -0.49
N CYS A 114 11.20 -14.30 -0.33
CA CYS A 114 10.40 -13.73 0.74
C CYS A 114 10.12 -14.67 1.89
N ILE A 115 9.73 -15.91 1.58
CA ILE A 115 9.13 -16.79 2.57
C ILE A 115 10.19 -17.67 3.24
N ASN A 116 11.21 -18.15 2.51
CA ASN A 116 12.28 -18.99 3.07
C ASN A 116 13.48 -19.15 2.10
N PRO A 117 14.65 -18.54 2.35
CA PRO A 117 14.97 -17.55 3.39
C PRO A 117 14.46 -16.14 3.05
N PHE A 118 14.17 -15.33 4.07
CA PHE A 118 13.94 -13.89 3.88
C PHE A 118 15.26 -13.23 3.47
N ASP A 119 15.41 -12.98 2.17
CA ASP A 119 16.59 -12.38 1.57
C ASP A 119 16.18 -11.08 0.86
N THR A 120 16.38 -9.97 1.57
CA THR A 120 16.06 -8.62 1.08
C THR A 120 16.72 -8.28 -0.24
N THR A 121 17.95 -8.74 -0.49
CA THR A 121 18.70 -8.42 -1.71
C THR A 121 18.14 -9.19 -2.89
N ASN A 122 17.92 -10.50 -2.71
CA ASN A 122 17.31 -11.32 -3.74
C ASN A 122 15.86 -10.89 -4.02
N PHE A 123 15.11 -10.48 -2.99
CA PHE A 123 13.76 -9.98 -3.17
C PHE A 123 13.73 -8.70 -3.99
N GLN A 124 14.60 -7.72 -3.69
CA GLN A 124 14.66 -6.49 -4.49
C GLN A 124 15.04 -6.76 -5.94
N ALA A 125 15.93 -7.72 -6.20
CA ALA A 125 16.27 -8.15 -7.55
C ALA A 125 15.08 -8.81 -8.26
N ALA A 126 14.36 -9.70 -7.58
CA ALA A 126 13.17 -10.35 -8.08
C ALA A 126 12.04 -9.34 -8.38
N SER A 127 11.77 -8.42 -7.45
CA SER A 127 10.75 -7.37 -7.58
C SER A 127 11.03 -6.50 -8.81
N ARG A 128 12.27 -6.03 -9.00
CA ARG A 128 12.68 -5.28 -10.18
C ARG A 128 12.55 -6.06 -11.49
N PHE A 129 12.92 -7.34 -11.49
CA PHE A 129 12.73 -8.20 -12.65
C PHE A 129 11.24 -8.29 -13.02
N CYS A 130 10.36 -8.46 -12.04
CA CYS A 130 8.93 -8.57 -12.27
C CYS A 130 8.28 -7.28 -12.71
N GLU A 131 8.64 -6.16 -12.09
CA GLU A 131 8.23 -4.83 -12.55
C GLU A 131 8.62 -4.62 -14.02
N THR A 132 9.86 -4.98 -14.38
CA THR A 132 10.38 -4.82 -15.74
C THR A 132 9.64 -5.67 -16.77
N GLU A 133 9.39 -6.93 -16.46
CA GLU A 133 8.81 -7.87 -17.43
C GLU A 133 7.27 -7.80 -17.51
N ILE A 134 6.59 -7.35 -16.44
CA ILE A 134 5.12 -7.40 -16.33
C ILE A 134 4.49 -6.00 -16.32
N LEU A 135 5.11 -5.01 -15.67
CA LEU A 135 4.49 -3.71 -15.42
C LEU A 135 5.01 -2.59 -16.33
N ASN A 136 6.28 -2.61 -16.73
CA ASN A 136 6.83 -1.53 -17.57
C ASN A 136 6.12 -1.38 -18.91
N ALA A 137 5.66 -2.49 -19.51
CA ALA A 137 4.87 -2.45 -20.73
C ALA A 137 3.53 -1.72 -20.52
N PHE A 138 2.91 -1.87 -19.35
CA PHE A 138 1.71 -1.12 -18.96
C PHE A 138 1.97 0.37 -18.94
N PHE A 139 2.98 0.80 -18.18
CA PHE A 139 3.29 2.22 -18.03
C PHE A 139 3.70 2.84 -19.37
N SER A 140 4.43 2.10 -20.21
CA SER A 140 4.82 2.54 -21.56
C SER A 140 3.62 2.66 -22.52
N ALA A 141 2.52 1.97 -22.27
CA ALA A 141 1.29 2.10 -23.06
C ALA A 141 0.54 3.40 -22.79
N GLY A 142 0.96 4.19 -21.80
CA GLY A 142 0.37 5.49 -21.48
C GLY A 142 -1.03 5.42 -20.86
N LYS A 143 -1.48 4.24 -20.41
CA LYS A 143 -2.76 4.08 -19.73
C LYS A 143 -2.68 4.53 -18.26
N ASN A 144 -3.81 4.98 -17.74
CA ASN A 144 -3.92 5.37 -16.34
C ASN A 144 -3.95 4.09 -15.46
N PRO A 145 -3.00 3.89 -14.54
CA PRO A 145 -2.93 2.70 -13.67
C PRO A 145 -4.10 2.58 -12.69
N TYR A 146 -4.79 3.69 -12.42
CA TYR A 146 -5.96 3.73 -11.54
C TYR A 146 -7.28 3.58 -12.30
N ASN A 147 -7.24 3.74 -13.63
CA ASN A 147 -8.39 3.56 -14.51
C ASN A 147 -7.93 3.21 -15.94
N ILE A 148 -7.81 1.92 -16.22
CA ILE A 148 -7.30 1.40 -17.49
C ILE A 148 -8.12 1.82 -18.72
N SER A 149 -9.37 2.25 -18.53
CA SER A 149 -10.20 2.77 -19.63
C SER A 149 -9.77 4.14 -20.15
N LYS A 150 -8.85 4.82 -19.43
CA LYS A 150 -8.37 6.16 -19.74
C LYS A 150 -6.87 6.16 -20.02
N ASP A 151 -6.45 7.10 -20.85
CA ASP A 151 -5.04 7.47 -20.94
C ASP A 151 -4.63 8.27 -19.71
N CYS A 152 -3.35 8.16 -19.33
CA CYS A 152 -2.78 8.94 -18.24
C CYS A 152 -2.65 10.41 -18.68
N ASP A 153 -3.22 11.33 -17.91
CA ASP A 153 -3.06 12.76 -18.15
C ASP A 153 -1.82 13.33 -17.45
N GLU A 154 -1.52 14.61 -17.70
CA GLU A 154 -0.35 15.30 -17.11
C GLU A 154 -0.49 15.64 -15.61
N GLY A 155 -1.53 15.15 -14.94
CA GLY A 155 -1.73 15.32 -13.51
C GLY A 155 -0.87 14.37 -12.67
N THR A 156 -0.69 14.72 -11.39
CA THR A 156 -0.17 13.76 -10.41
C THR A 156 -1.12 12.57 -10.35
N MET A 157 -0.57 11.34 -10.31
CA MET A 157 -1.36 10.10 -10.36
C MET A 157 -2.28 10.00 -11.60
N CYS A 158 -1.92 10.61 -12.73
CA CYS A 158 -2.73 10.58 -13.96
C CYS A 158 -4.12 11.23 -13.83
N TYR A 159 -4.29 12.15 -12.87
CA TYR A 159 -5.52 12.92 -12.70
C TYR A 159 -5.23 14.42 -12.61
N SER A 160 -5.57 15.18 -13.64
CA SER A 160 -5.37 16.63 -13.75
C SER A 160 -6.02 17.44 -12.63
N VAL A 161 -7.11 16.94 -12.02
CA VAL A 161 -7.75 17.56 -10.85
C VAL A 161 -6.79 17.72 -9.67
N THR A 162 -5.76 16.87 -9.57
CA THR A 162 -4.77 16.94 -8.50
C THR A 162 -4.02 18.26 -8.48
N LYS A 163 -3.75 18.88 -9.65
CA LYS A 163 -3.11 20.20 -9.73
C LYS A 163 -3.93 21.28 -9.01
N TYR A 164 -5.25 21.24 -9.19
CA TYR A 164 -6.17 22.17 -8.51
C TYR A 164 -6.24 21.93 -7.01
N ILE A 165 -6.22 20.67 -6.58
CA ILE A 165 -6.24 20.30 -5.16
C ILE A 165 -4.95 20.78 -4.47
N SER A 166 -3.78 20.52 -5.03
CA SER A 166 -2.50 21.02 -4.48
C SER A 166 -2.53 22.55 -4.38
N SER A 167 -2.85 23.24 -5.47
CA SER A 167 -2.94 24.71 -5.48
C SER A 167 -3.95 25.26 -4.46
N PHE A 168 -5.04 24.54 -4.20
CA PHE A 168 -6.01 24.91 -3.17
C PHE A 168 -5.44 24.73 -1.76
N LEU A 169 -4.81 23.58 -1.48
CA LEU A 169 -4.18 23.24 -0.19
C LEU A 169 -2.96 24.11 0.14
N ASP A 170 -2.30 24.67 -0.88
CA ASP A 170 -1.14 25.55 -0.73
C ASP A 170 -1.48 26.99 -0.40
N ARG A 171 -2.75 27.37 -0.47
CA ARG A 171 -3.19 28.74 -0.15
C ARG A 171 -2.80 29.08 1.30
N PRO A 172 -2.03 30.16 1.54
CA PRO A 172 -1.62 30.52 2.89
C PRO A 172 -2.79 30.68 3.85
N SER A 173 -3.88 31.31 3.39
CA SER A 173 -5.09 31.49 4.19
C SER A 173 -5.80 30.18 4.55
N LEU A 174 -5.71 29.15 3.69
CA LEU A 174 -6.25 27.84 4.00
C LEU A 174 -5.35 27.08 4.98
N ARG A 175 -4.04 27.14 4.79
CA ARG A 175 -3.06 26.53 5.70
C ARG A 175 -3.14 27.12 7.10
N GLU A 176 -3.31 28.44 7.19
CA GLU A 176 -3.59 29.14 8.45
C GLU A 176 -4.91 28.66 9.08
N LYS A 177 -5.98 28.58 8.28
CA LYS A 177 -7.29 28.09 8.74
C LYS A 177 -7.26 26.63 9.22
N LEU A 178 -6.41 25.79 8.62
CA LEU A 178 -6.17 24.40 9.03
C LEU A 178 -5.13 24.27 10.15
N SER A 179 -4.56 25.39 10.62
CA SER A 179 -3.51 25.43 11.65
C SER A 179 -2.29 24.57 11.30
N VAL A 180 -1.89 24.57 10.02
CA VAL A 180 -0.70 23.85 9.56
C VAL A 180 0.53 24.53 10.17
N GLY A 181 1.19 23.82 11.09
CA GLY A 181 2.33 24.35 11.83
C GLY A 181 3.57 24.58 10.96
N PRO A 182 4.53 25.40 11.44
CA PRO A 182 5.78 25.68 10.73
C PRO A 182 6.67 24.45 10.56
N SER A 183 6.41 23.37 11.32
CA SER A 183 7.07 22.07 11.20
C SER A 183 6.67 21.27 9.94
N VAL A 184 5.69 21.73 9.17
CA VAL A 184 5.31 21.17 7.87
C VAL A 184 5.72 22.18 6.79
N PRO A 185 7.03 22.27 6.46
CA PRO A 185 7.51 23.23 5.48
C PRO A 185 7.09 22.84 4.06
N GLY A 186 6.87 23.87 3.22
CA GLY A 186 6.66 23.70 1.80
C GLY A 186 5.22 23.42 1.37
N ASP A 187 5.10 23.24 0.06
CA ASP A 187 3.85 22.98 -0.64
C ASP A 187 3.35 21.55 -0.37
N PHE A 188 2.05 21.37 -0.49
CA PHE A 188 1.34 20.13 -0.32
C PHE A 188 1.75 19.14 -1.41
N SER A 189 2.18 17.96 -0.96
CA SER A 189 2.44 16.82 -1.82
C SER A 189 1.44 15.70 -1.52
N PHE A 190 0.96 15.05 -2.57
CA PHE A 190 0.09 13.88 -2.46
C PHE A 190 0.79 12.63 -1.95
N TRP A 191 2.12 12.55 -2.07
CA TRP A 191 2.91 11.46 -1.53
C TRP A 191 4.24 11.97 -0.96
N SER A 192 4.89 11.16 -0.14
CA SER A 192 6.25 11.41 0.32
C SER A 192 7.18 10.35 -0.25
N ASP A 193 8.09 10.75 -1.14
CA ASP A 193 9.10 9.85 -1.69
C ASP A 193 10.03 9.31 -0.60
N THR A 194 10.32 10.11 0.42
CA THR A 194 11.11 9.68 1.58
C THR A 194 10.41 8.55 2.34
N VAL A 195 9.11 8.69 2.62
CA VAL A 195 8.35 7.63 3.30
C VAL A 195 8.26 6.39 2.40
N ARG A 196 7.93 6.57 1.12
CA ARG A 196 7.87 5.46 0.15
C ARG A 196 9.18 4.68 0.10
N GLN A 197 10.31 5.38 -0.04
CA GLN A 197 11.63 4.75 -0.09
C GLN A 197 11.95 4.00 1.21
N ALA A 198 11.58 4.54 2.36
CA ALA A 198 11.80 3.87 3.64
C ALA A 198 11.06 2.52 3.72
N PHE A 199 9.82 2.42 3.22
CA PHE A 199 9.06 1.16 3.14
C PHE A 199 9.63 0.18 2.09
N VAL A 200 10.15 0.69 0.96
CA VAL A 200 10.83 -0.15 -0.04
C VAL A 200 12.12 -0.75 0.51
N LEU A 201 12.89 0.03 1.28
CA LEU A 201 14.15 -0.42 1.88
C LEU A 201 13.95 -1.47 2.97
N THR A 202 12.82 -1.44 3.67
CA THR A 202 12.44 -2.48 4.63
C THR A 202 11.79 -3.69 3.97
N VAL A 203 11.55 -3.65 2.65
CA VAL A 203 10.95 -4.76 1.90
C VAL A 203 9.56 -5.09 2.49
N ASP A 204 8.81 -4.06 2.87
CA ASP A 204 7.52 -4.21 3.57
C ASP A 204 6.49 -4.98 2.73
N GLU A 205 6.54 -4.87 1.39
CA GLU A 205 5.68 -5.59 0.45
C GLU A 205 5.81 -7.13 0.51
N CYS A 206 6.94 -7.62 1.02
CA CYS A 206 7.23 -9.03 1.23
C CYS A 206 6.64 -9.58 2.54
N HIS A 207 6.41 -8.69 3.52
CA HIS A 207 5.80 -9.02 4.78
C HIS A 207 4.29 -9.14 4.53
N ALA A 208 3.88 -10.27 3.96
CA ALA A 208 2.47 -10.61 3.89
C ALA A 208 1.90 -10.46 5.32
N PRO A 209 0.73 -9.81 5.49
CA PRO A 209 0.07 -9.80 6.76
C PRO A 209 0.01 -11.26 7.23
N PRO A 210 0.36 -11.56 8.48
CA PRO A 210 0.16 -12.88 9.04
C PRO A 210 -1.35 -13.16 9.22
N MET A 211 -2.15 -13.06 8.15
CA MET A 211 -3.53 -13.53 8.13
C MET A 211 -3.58 -15.01 8.54
N LEU A 212 -2.48 -15.75 8.40
CA LEU A 212 -2.39 -17.17 8.74
C LEU A 212 -1.82 -17.47 10.14
N THR A 213 -1.20 -16.53 10.86
CA THR A 213 -0.68 -16.82 12.21
C THR A 213 -1.51 -16.19 13.34
N SER A 214 -2.32 -15.16 13.06
CA SER A 214 -3.34 -14.69 14.00
C SER A 214 -4.64 -15.50 13.83
N LEU A 215 -4.62 -16.77 14.26
CA LEU A 215 -5.80 -17.66 14.31
C LEU A 215 -7.03 -17.01 15.00
N HIS A 216 -6.82 -16.02 15.86
CA HIS A 216 -7.89 -15.31 16.57
C HIS A 216 -8.72 -14.38 15.68
N PHE A 217 -8.15 -13.80 14.62
CA PHE A 217 -8.88 -12.82 13.80
C PHE A 217 -9.75 -13.50 12.72
N LEU A 218 -9.23 -14.57 12.10
CA LEU A 218 -10.00 -15.38 11.14
C LEU A 218 -11.16 -16.13 11.81
N SER A 219 -10.96 -16.66 13.01
CA SER A 219 -12.03 -17.37 13.73
C SER A 219 -13.19 -16.45 14.11
N ALA A 220 -12.94 -15.17 14.40
CA ALA A 220 -13.97 -14.17 14.63
C ALA A 220 -14.68 -13.72 13.33
N ALA A 221 -13.95 -13.59 12.22
CA ALA A 221 -14.52 -13.14 10.94
C ALA A 221 -15.42 -14.19 10.25
N TYR A 222 -15.23 -15.49 10.55
CA TYR A 222 -16.00 -16.59 9.96
C TYR A 222 -17.01 -17.25 10.92
N ALA A 223 -17.24 -16.67 12.11
CA ALA A 223 -18.18 -17.19 13.12
C ALA A 223 -19.63 -16.68 12.97
N HIS A 224 -20.03 -16.27 11.75
CA HIS A 224 -21.40 -15.82 11.45
C HIS A 224 -22.03 -16.63 10.32
#